data_AF-A0A645I594-F1
#
_entry.id   AF-A0A645I594-F1
#
_cell.length_a   1.000
_cell.length_b   1.000
_cell.length_c   1.000
_cell.angle_alpha   90.00
_cell.angle_beta   90.00
_cell.angle_gamma   90.00
#
_symmetry.space_group_name_H-M   'P 1'
#
loop_
_entity.id
_entity.type
_entity.pdbx_description
1 polymer ?
#
loop_
_entity_poly.entity_id
_entity_poly.type
_entity_poly.pdbx_seq_one_letter_code
_entity_poly.pdbx_strand_id
1 'polypeptide(L)' 'MSGCPVIQNNKIVGAVTHVFMNDPTKGYGIYIEWIFDEVYGRN' A
#
# COMPACT_ATOMS: atom_id res chain seq x y z
N MET A 1 -9.40 -6.43 1.66
CA MET A 1 -7.94 -6.42 1.45
C MET A 1 -7.30 -5.07 1.77
N SER A 2 -8.06 -4.05 2.22
CA SER A 2 -7.44 -2.78 2.65
C SER A 2 -6.45 -3.03 3.80
N GLY A 3 -5.25 -2.47 3.71
CA GLY A 3 -4.17 -2.66 4.67
C GLY A 3 -3.29 -3.89 4.43
N CYS A 4 -3.57 -4.73 3.42
CA CYS A 4 -2.69 -5.85 3.09
C CYS A 4 -1.34 -5.35 2.55
N PRO A 5 -0.19 -5.88 3.02
CA PRO A 5 1.12 -5.45 2.56
C PRO A 5 1.40 -5.92 1.13
N VAL A 6 2.03 -5.05 0.33
CA VAL A 6 2.59 -5.39 -0.97
C VAL A 6 4.06 -5.75 -0.77
N ILE A 7 4.42 -6.98 -1.17
CA ILE A 7 5.75 -7.53 -1.00
C ILE A 7 6.44 -7.64 -2.35
N GLN A 8 7.64 -7.05 -2.47
CA GLN A 8 8.53 -7.19 -3.62
C GLN A 8 9.95 -7.41 -3.13
N ASN A 9 10.69 -8.34 -3.74
CA ASN A 9 12.07 -8.66 -3.35
C ASN A 9 12.21 -8.91 -1.84
N ASN A 10 11.24 -9.61 -1.25
CA ASN A 10 11.19 -9.92 0.18
C ASN A 10 11.16 -8.67 1.10
N LYS A 11 10.69 -7.52 0.59
CA LYS A 11 10.51 -6.27 1.33
C LYS A 11 9.09 -5.75 1.17
N ILE A 12 8.57 -5.07 2.19
CA ILE A 12 7.29 -4.35 2.11
C ILE A 12 7.53 -3.05 1.36
N VAL A 13 6.78 -2.84 0.29
CA VAL A 13 6.89 -1.63 -0.56
C VAL A 13 5.65 -0.74 -0.51
N GLY A 14 4.58 -1.22 0.12
CA GLY A 14 3.32 -0.49 0.23
C GLY A 14 2.21 -1.33 0.83
N ALA A 15 0.99 -0.82 0.74
CA ALA A 15 -0.22 -1.54 1.14
C ALA A 15 -1.37 -1.31 0.15
N VAL A 16 -2.25 -2.30 0.00
CA VAL A 16 -3.48 -2.17 -0.80
C VAL A 16 -4.45 -1.25 -0.08
N THR A 17 -5.01 -0.27 -0.78
CA THR A 17 -6.04 0.62 -0.23
C THR A 17 -7.42 0.17 -0.69
N HIS A 18 -7.62 0.11 -2.01
CA HIS A 18 -8.90 -0.22 -2.63
C HIS A 18 -8.69 -1.11 -3.86
N VAL A 19 -9.69 -1.92 -4.21
CA VAL A 19 -9.71 -2.73 -5.45
C VAL A 19 -10.88 -2.32 -6.32
N PHE A 20 -10.81 -2.58 -7.62
CA PHE A 20 -11.92 -2.26 -8.52
C PHE A 20 -13.08 -3.24 -8.28
N MET A 21 -14.30 -2.73 -8.13
CA MET A 21 -15.49 -3.56 -7.87
C MET A 21 -15.77 -4.55 -9.00
N ASN A 22 -15.50 -4.17 -10.24
CA ASN A 22 -15.72 -5.00 -11.43
C ASN A 22 -14.55 -5.94 -11.76
N ASP A 23 -13.37 -5.73 -11.16
CA ASP A 23 -12.18 -6.55 -11.39
C ASP A 23 -11.28 -6.52 -10.12
N PRO A 24 -11.46 -7.46 -9.18
CA PRO A 24 -10.70 -7.47 -7.93
C PRO A 24 -9.22 -7.83 -8.11
N THR A 25 -8.78 -8.17 -9.32
CA THR A 25 -7.36 -8.39 -9.64
C THR A 25 -6.59 -7.08 -9.81
N LYS A 26 -7.31 -5.96 -9.97
CA LYS A 26 -6.76 -4.61 -10.09
C LYS A 26 -7.18 -3.74 -8.92
N GLY A 27 -6.31 -2.82 -8.55
CA GLY A 27 -6.57 -1.91 -7.45
C GLY A 27 -5.51 -0.84 -7.30
N TYR A 28 -5.66 -0.09 -6.22
CA TYR A 28 -4.74 0.95 -5.80
C TYR A 28 -3.96 0.50 -4.58
N GLY A 29 -2.72 0.95 -4.51
CA GLY A 29 -1.88 0.83 -3.33
C GLY A 29 -1.28 2.18 -2.96
N ILE A 30 -0.82 2.27 -1.72
CA ILE A 30 -0.04 3.40 -1.21
C ILE A 30 1.41 2.96 -1.02
N TYR A 31 2.36 3.84 -1.31
CA TYR A 31 3.78 3.58 -1.11
C TYR A 31 4.15 3.57 0.38
N ILE A 32 5.06 2.67 0.76
CA ILE A 32 5.52 2.56 2.15
C ILE A 32 6.21 3.84 2.65
N GLU A 33 6.82 4.62 1.76
CA GLU A 33 7.46 5.90 2.09
C GLU A 33 6.45 6.94 2.59
N TRP A 34 5.26 7.04 1.97
CA TRP A 34 4.22 7.96 2.40
C TRP A 34 3.62 7.53 3.74
N ILE A 35 3.50 6.22 3.97
CA ILE A 35 3.08 5.70 5.28
C ILE A 35 4.11 6.12 6.35
N PHE A 36 5.41 6.02 6.07
CA PHE A 36 6.44 6.42 7.01
C PHE A 36 6.48 7.94 7.24
N ASP A 37 6.32 8.75 6.19
CA ASP A 37 6.29 10.20 6.34
C ASP A 37 5.11 10.65 7.21
N GLU A 38 3.94 10.00 7.08
CA GLU A 38 2.76 10.27 7.93
C GLU A 38 2.97 9.79 9.38
N VAL A 39 3.45 8.56 9.58
CA VAL A 39 3.57 7.95 10.92
C VAL A 39 4.71 8.57 11.74
N TYR A 40 5.83 8.87 11.08
CA TYR A 40 7.04 9.35 11.75
C TYR A 40 7.27 10.85 11.59
N GLY A 41 6.49 11.53 10.74
CA GLY A 41 6.56 12.98 10.55
C GLY A 41 7.95 13.43 10.12
N ARG A 42 8.20 13.58 8.82
CA ARG A 42 9.26 14.51 8.37
C ARG A 42 8.77 15.95 8.56
N ASN A 43 8.70 16.38 9.82
CA ASN A 43 8.68 17.81 10.17
C ASN A 43 10.10 18.37 10.06
#